data_AF-A0A0Q5WGC0-F1
#
_entry.id   AF-A0A0Q5WGC0-F1
#
_cell.length_a   1.000
_cell.length_b   1.000
_cell.length_c   1.000
_cell.angle_alpha   90.00
_cell.angle_beta   90.00
_cell.angle_gamma   90.00
#
_symmetry.space_group_name_H-M   'P 1'
#
loop_
_entity.id
_entity.type
_entity.pdbx_description
1 polymer ?
#
loop_
_entity_poly.entity_id
_entity_poly.type
_entity_poly.pdbx_seq_one_letter_code
_entity_poly.pdbx_strand_id
1 'polypeptide(L)'
;MTGSFTRGLAAGAAGTTVLNAVTHLDMALRGRDASSTPEETIDALADAAGRKVPGKRGEKDNRRTALGALSGIGNGVAVGVLASLARTAGVRLPAPVGAVAVGAAAMALTDGTTTALGVSDPRDWSGTDWVSDALPHLAYGAAVHAVVEAIPSPSDKPKLKASAGLTLRSALLGVATGCRSSLGLSAPALTNPAAGAVRKVGALAAIGAELYGDKQPGVPERTSASGLPVRLASAAAGAGALSARADANAAVPMLAGLAGAAAGSWGGLGFRRWAGNRVPDWQAGLLEDGVALTLALVATLPGRRPAPRRVTLTAV
;
A
#
# COMPACT_ATOMS: atom_id res chain seq x y z
N MET A 1 5.76 -22.07 15.06
CA MET A 1 5.66 -21.55 13.67
C MET A 1 5.51 -20.04 13.72
N THR A 2 6.21 -19.30 12.86
CA THR A 2 6.29 -17.83 12.92
C THR A 2 5.01 -17.19 12.34
N GLY A 3 4.42 -16.22 13.05
CA GLY A 3 3.28 -15.46 12.54
C GLY A 3 3.65 -14.64 11.30
N SER A 4 2.69 -14.37 10.41
CA SER A 4 2.95 -13.63 9.15
C SER A 4 3.61 -12.27 9.40
N PHE A 5 3.24 -11.57 10.48
CA PHE A 5 3.84 -10.29 10.85
C PHE A 5 5.32 -10.44 11.21
N THR A 6 5.65 -11.30 12.18
CA THR A 6 7.05 -11.56 12.60
C THR A 6 7.91 -12.09 11.45
N ARG A 7 7.37 -12.95 10.59
CA ARG A 7 8.05 -13.39 9.36
C ARG A 7 8.37 -12.20 8.46
N GLY A 8 7.42 -11.30 8.30
CA GLY A 8 7.57 -10.10 7.48
C GLY A 8 8.61 -9.13 8.03
N LEU A 9 8.66 -8.95 9.37
CA LEU A 9 9.72 -8.18 10.02
C LEU A 9 11.10 -8.78 9.72
N ALA A 10 11.25 -10.10 9.87
CA ALA A 10 12.49 -10.79 9.57
C ALA A 10 12.88 -10.68 8.09
N ALA A 11 11.91 -10.84 7.19
CA ALA A 11 12.14 -10.72 5.76
C ALA A 11 12.60 -9.31 5.38
N GLY A 12 11.90 -8.28 5.86
CA GLY A 12 12.26 -6.89 5.60
C GLY A 12 13.63 -6.52 6.17
N ALA A 13 13.96 -6.97 7.39
CA ALA A 13 15.28 -6.78 7.97
C ALA A 13 16.40 -7.43 7.13
N ALA A 14 16.18 -8.67 6.66
CA ALA A 14 17.13 -9.35 5.78
C ALA A 14 17.29 -8.61 4.43
N GLY A 15 16.17 -8.18 3.84
CA GLY A 15 16.17 -7.36 2.63
C GLY A 15 16.96 -6.07 2.80
N THR A 16 16.71 -5.30 3.87
CA THR A 16 17.42 -4.04 4.15
C THR A 16 18.92 -4.27 4.32
N THR A 17 19.33 -5.35 5.00
CA THR A 17 20.75 -5.71 5.13
C THR A 17 21.38 -5.96 3.75
N VAL A 18 20.71 -6.72 2.88
CA VAL A 18 21.19 -6.99 1.52
C VAL A 18 21.24 -5.72 0.68
N LEU A 19 20.22 -4.87 0.75
CA LEU A 19 20.19 -3.58 0.06
C LEU A 19 21.41 -2.74 0.45
N ASN A 20 21.62 -2.53 1.75
CA ASN A 20 22.74 -1.75 2.25
C ASN A 20 24.09 -2.35 1.84
N ALA A 21 24.23 -3.68 1.87
CA ALA A 21 25.45 -4.35 1.43
C ALA A 21 25.75 -4.09 -0.04
N VAL A 22 24.74 -4.18 -0.93
CA VAL A 22 24.90 -3.90 -2.36
C VAL A 22 25.21 -2.42 -2.60
N THR A 23 24.51 -1.50 -1.92
CA THR A 23 24.76 -0.06 -2.02
C THR A 23 26.19 0.30 -1.57
N HIS A 24 26.64 -0.21 -0.43
CA HIS A 24 28.00 0.07 0.06
C HIS A 24 29.08 -0.62 -0.77
N LEU A 25 28.82 -1.80 -1.33
CA LEU A 25 29.74 -2.44 -2.26
C LEU A 25 29.90 -1.60 -3.54
N ASP A 26 28.82 -1.08 -4.10
CA ASP A 26 28.87 -0.16 -5.25
C ASP A 26 29.69 1.10 -4.95
N MET A 27 29.48 1.70 -3.78
CA MET A 27 30.29 2.84 -3.31
C MET A 27 31.77 2.48 -3.17
N ALA A 28 32.09 1.33 -2.57
CA ALA A 28 33.47 0.89 -2.37
C ALA A 28 34.20 0.58 -3.69
N LEU A 29 33.50 0.01 -4.67
CA LEU A 29 34.07 -0.36 -5.97
C LEU A 29 34.20 0.83 -6.93
N ARG A 30 33.20 1.72 -6.96
CA ARG A 30 33.19 2.88 -7.88
C ARG A 30 33.78 4.15 -7.26
N GLY A 31 33.99 4.18 -5.94
CA GLY A 31 34.48 5.36 -5.22
C GLY A 31 33.53 6.56 -5.25
N ARG A 32 32.23 6.32 -5.49
CA ARG A 32 31.23 7.40 -5.55
C ARG A 32 30.78 7.83 -4.15
N ASP A 33 30.31 9.07 -4.05
CA ASP A 33 29.74 9.60 -2.82
C ASP A 33 28.46 8.85 -2.39
N ALA A 34 28.17 8.92 -1.10
CA ALA A 34 26.88 8.51 -0.55
C ALA A 34 25.77 9.42 -1.10
N SER A 35 24.58 8.86 -1.31
CA SER A 35 23.43 9.68 -1.70
C SER A 35 22.99 10.58 -0.54
N SER A 36 22.72 11.86 -0.83
CA SER A 36 22.11 12.83 0.09
C SER A 36 20.57 12.82 0.06
N THR A 37 19.96 12.01 -0.82
CA THR A 37 18.51 11.94 -1.00
C THR A 37 17.76 11.61 0.30
N PRO A 38 18.22 10.69 1.17
CA PRO A 38 17.56 10.47 2.46
C PRO A 38 17.54 11.71 3.35
N GLU A 39 18.66 12.43 3.49
CA GLU A 39 18.75 13.65 4.29
C GLU A 39 17.89 14.80 3.72
N GLU A 40 17.84 14.94 2.41
CA GLU A 40 16.97 15.90 1.72
C GLU A 40 15.49 15.57 1.89
N THR A 41 15.15 14.28 1.89
CA THR A 41 13.78 13.80 2.17
C THR A 41 13.35 14.14 3.58
N ILE A 42 14.24 14.02 4.58
CA ILE A 42 13.95 14.42 5.96
C ILE A 42 13.73 15.94 6.06
N ASP A 43 14.53 16.74 5.35
CA ASP A 43 14.32 18.19 5.32
C ASP A 43 12.98 18.55 4.65
N ALA A 44 12.64 17.94 3.52
CA ALA A 44 11.37 18.16 2.83
C ALA A 44 10.16 17.77 3.70
N LEU A 45 10.25 16.66 4.44
CA LEU A 45 9.23 16.26 5.41
C LEU A 45 9.10 17.23 6.58
N ALA A 46 10.23 17.74 7.10
CA ALA A 46 10.21 18.72 8.17
C ALA A 46 9.56 20.03 7.70
N ASP A 47 9.94 20.51 6.53
CA ASP A 47 9.40 21.73 5.93
C ASP A 47 7.90 21.60 5.64
N ALA A 48 7.45 20.45 5.12
CA ALA A 48 6.03 20.15 4.93
C ALA A 48 5.24 20.15 6.25
N ALA A 49 5.88 19.82 7.37
CA ALA A 49 5.30 19.88 8.71
C ALA A 49 5.40 21.29 9.36
N GLY A 50 5.94 22.29 8.66
CA GLY A 50 6.20 23.62 9.20
C GLY A 50 7.28 23.61 10.30
N ARG A 51 8.17 22.61 10.28
CA ARG A 51 9.23 22.42 11.27
C ARG A 51 10.60 22.42 10.59
N LYS A 52 11.65 22.53 11.39
CA LYS A 52 13.03 22.32 10.94
C LYS A 52 13.66 21.21 11.75
N VAL A 53 14.58 20.46 11.14
CA VAL A 53 15.40 19.50 11.89
C VAL A 53 16.22 20.27 12.93
N PRO A 54 16.06 19.99 14.23
CA PRO A 54 16.72 20.75 15.29
C PRO A 54 18.21 20.41 15.36
N GLY A 55 19.03 21.34 15.86
CA GLY A 55 20.49 21.15 16.06
C GLY A 55 21.32 22.26 15.42
N LYS A 56 22.57 22.46 15.87
CA LYS A 56 23.51 23.43 15.27
C LYS A 56 24.62 22.71 14.49
N ARG A 57 24.98 23.22 13.31
CA ARG A 57 26.09 22.70 12.46
C ARG A 57 26.00 21.16 12.35
N GLY A 58 27.06 20.44 12.70
CA GLY A 58 27.14 18.97 12.59
C GLY A 58 26.09 18.19 13.40
N GLU A 59 25.47 18.77 14.44
CA GLU A 59 24.35 18.08 15.11
C GLU A 59 23.13 17.92 14.19
N LYS A 60 22.86 18.93 13.35
CA LYS A 60 21.77 18.89 12.39
C LYS A 60 22.03 17.80 11.35
N ASP A 61 23.25 17.76 10.81
CA ASP A 61 23.63 16.78 9.79
C ASP A 61 23.60 15.35 10.34
N ASN A 62 24.12 15.12 11.54
CA ASN A 62 24.04 13.82 12.22
C ASN A 62 22.57 13.36 12.40
N ARG A 63 21.67 14.28 12.74
CA ARG A 63 20.23 13.98 12.88
C ARG A 63 19.57 13.68 11.55
N ARG A 64 19.89 14.42 10.49
CA ARG A 64 19.39 14.16 9.14
C ARG A 64 19.79 12.77 8.67
N THR A 65 21.07 12.42 8.79
CA THR A 65 21.58 11.09 8.44
C THR A 65 20.93 9.99 9.26
N ALA A 66 20.81 10.16 10.58
CA ALA A 66 20.17 9.17 11.44
C ALA A 66 18.68 8.97 11.11
N LEU A 67 17.93 10.06 10.88
CA LEU A 67 16.52 10.01 10.52
C LEU A 67 16.30 9.40 9.12
N GLY A 68 17.18 9.71 8.16
CA GLY A 68 17.18 9.10 6.83
C GLY A 68 17.37 7.58 6.92
N ALA A 69 18.38 7.14 7.68
CA ALA A 69 18.64 5.72 7.89
C ALA A 69 17.47 4.99 8.59
N LEU A 70 16.90 5.59 9.65
CA LEU A 70 15.73 5.02 10.34
C LEU A 70 14.51 4.91 9.42
N SER A 71 14.29 5.89 8.56
CA SER A 71 13.20 5.88 7.58
C SER A 71 13.40 4.78 6.54
N GLY A 72 14.62 4.59 6.04
CA GLY A 72 14.98 3.49 5.14
C GLY A 72 14.75 2.11 5.78
N ILE A 73 15.17 1.92 7.04
CA ILE A 73 14.90 0.69 7.80
C ILE A 73 13.40 0.46 7.96
N GLY A 74 12.65 1.50 8.35
CA GLY A 74 11.20 1.45 8.49
C GLY A 74 10.50 1.02 7.20
N ASN A 75 10.87 1.62 6.07
CA ASN A 75 10.34 1.25 4.75
C ASN A 75 10.66 -0.20 4.39
N GLY A 76 11.91 -0.63 4.55
CA GLY A 76 12.32 -2.00 4.26
C GLY A 76 11.60 -3.03 5.14
N VAL A 77 11.39 -2.75 6.42
CA VAL A 77 10.60 -3.63 7.30
C VAL A 77 9.12 -3.65 6.90
N ALA A 78 8.54 -2.49 6.57
CA ALA A 78 7.15 -2.39 6.14
C ALA A 78 6.88 -3.19 4.86
N VAL A 79 7.75 -3.09 3.86
CA VAL A 79 7.62 -3.86 2.61
C VAL A 79 7.76 -5.37 2.86
N GLY A 80 8.65 -5.80 3.75
CA GLY A 80 8.75 -7.20 4.17
C GLY A 80 7.47 -7.73 4.82
N VAL A 81 6.83 -6.92 5.68
CA VAL A 81 5.52 -7.23 6.26
C VAL A 81 4.45 -7.36 5.17
N LEU A 82 4.39 -6.43 4.23
CA LEU A 82 3.43 -6.48 3.12
C LEU A 82 3.63 -7.72 2.24
N ALA A 83 4.87 -8.08 1.91
CA ALA A 83 5.19 -9.28 1.14
C ALA A 83 4.73 -10.56 1.87
N SER A 84 4.98 -10.65 3.18
CA SER A 84 4.54 -11.79 4.00
C SER A 84 3.02 -11.88 4.12
N LEU A 85 2.33 -10.75 4.23
CA LEU A 85 0.86 -10.69 4.25
C LEU A 85 0.25 -11.08 2.90
N ALA A 86 0.84 -10.63 1.79
CA ALA A 86 0.42 -11.03 0.45
C ALA A 86 0.55 -12.55 0.26
N ARG A 87 1.65 -13.14 0.73
CA ARG A 87 1.84 -14.60 0.72
C ARG A 87 0.74 -15.32 1.52
N THR A 88 0.42 -14.83 2.71
CA THR A 88 -0.66 -15.37 3.54
C THR A 88 -2.05 -15.18 2.91
N ALA A 89 -2.24 -14.13 2.12
CA ALA A 89 -3.46 -13.91 1.32
C ALA A 89 -3.56 -14.85 0.09
N GLY A 90 -2.60 -15.75 -0.09
CA GLY A 90 -2.57 -16.74 -1.17
C GLY A 90 -1.79 -16.28 -2.40
N VAL A 91 -1.21 -15.08 -2.42
CA VAL A 91 -0.38 -14.62 -3.55
C VAL A 91 0.90 -15.44 -3.58
N ARG A 92 1.03 -16.31 -4.59
CA ARG A 92 2.20 -17.18 -4.79
C ARG A 92 2.77 -16.92 -6.18
N LEU A 93 3.82 -16.13 -6.23
CA LEU A 93 4.57 -15.85 -7.44
C LEU A 93 5.77 -16.81 -7.54
N PRO A 94 6.18 -17.23 -8.74
CA PRO A 94 7.47 -17.88 -8.95
C PRO A 94 8.61 -17.00 -8.43
N ALA A 95 9.68 -17.61 -7.92
CA ALA A 95 10.75 -16.89 -7.23
C ALA A 95 11.30 -15.65 -7.97
N PRO A 96 11.63 -15.71 -9.28
CA PRO A 96 12.12 -14.52 -10.00
C PRO A 96 11.08 -13.40 -10.07
N VAL A 97 9.81 -13.76 -10.31
CA VAL A 97 8.71 -12.80 -10.41
C VAL A 97 8.41 -12.19 -9.04
N GLY A 98 8.45 -12.99 -7.99
CA GLY A 98 8.26 -12.53 -6.62
C GLY A 98 9.38 -11.59 -6.15
N ALA A 99 10.62 -11.90 -6.46
CA ALA A 99 11.77 -11.03 -6.17
C ALA A 99 11.64 -9.67 -6.87
N VAL A 100 11.37 -9.67 -8.18
CA VAL A 100 11.17 -8.44 -8.97
C VAL A 100 9.97 -7.64 -8.44
N ALA A 101 8.84 -8.30 -8.17
CA ALA A 101 7.65 -7.61 -7.68
C ALA A 101 7.87 -6.94 -6.31
N VAL A 102 8.58 -7.61 -5.39
CA VAL A 102 8.90 -7.03 -4.07
C VAL A 102 9.93 -5.92 -4.19
N GLY A 103 10.97 -6.09 -5.00
CA GLY A 103 11.98 -5.05 -5.25
C GLY A 103 11.36 -3.81 -5.88
N ALA A 104 10.55 -3.97 -6.92
CA ALA A 104 9.83 -2.88 -7.56
C ALA A 104 8.84 -2.20 -6.61
N ALA A 105 8.20 -2.94 -5.70
CA ALA A 105 7.32 -2.34 -4.69
C ALA A 105 8.10 -1.51 -3.66
N ALA A 106 9.30 -1.96 -3.25
CA ALA A 106 10.19 -1.20 -2.37
C ALA A 106 10.66 0.09 -3.04
N MET A 107 11.14 -0.03 -4.28
CA MET A 107 11.62 1.07 -5.10
C MET A 107 10.52 2.11 -5.38
N ALA A 108 9.32 1.65 -5.79
CA ALA A 108 8.20 2.55 -6.00
C ALA A 108 7.74 3.25 -4.71
N LEU A 109 7.90 2.60 -3.55
CA LEU A 109 7.59 3.22 -2.26
C LEU A 109 8.59 4.34 -1.95
N THR A 110 9.90 4.09 -2.09
CA THR A 110 10.92 5.10 -1.82
C THR A 110 10.87 6.22 -2.84
N ASP A 111 10.90 5.90 -4.14
CA ASP A 111 10.97 6.89 -5.21
C ASP A 111 9.68 7.68 -5.34
N GLY A 112 8.53 7.03 -5.11
CA GLY A 112 7.25 7.70 -5.05
C GLY A 112 7.22 8.76 -3.95
N THR A 113 7.81 8.47 -2.78
CA THR A 113 7.87 9.45 -1.68
C THR A 113 8.82 10.60 -1.97
N THR A 114 10.01 10.34 -2.50
CA THR A 114 10.99 11.39 -2.85
C THR A 114 10.49 12.26 -3.99
N THR A 115 9.81 11.66 -4.98
CA THR A 115 9.14 12.40 -6.07
C THR A 115 8.00 13.25 -5.56
N ALA A 116 7.15 12.72 -4.68
CA ALA A 116 6.04 13.47 -4.09
C ALA A 116 6.50 14.69 -3.28
N LEU A 117 7.68 14.60 -2.67
CA LEU A 117 8.29 15.68 -1.90
C LEU A 117 9.13 16.64 -2.76
N GLY A 118 9.26 16.37 -4.07
CA GLY A 118 10.07 17.19 -4.98
C GLY A 118 11.57 17.07 -4.75
N VAL A 119 12.03 16.01 -4.09
CA VAL A 119 13.45 15.77 -3.80
C VAL A 119 14.16 15.16 -5.00
N SER A 120 13.48 14.30 -5.76
CA SER A 120 14.02 13.63 -6.93
C SER A 120 12.95 13.48 -8.01
N ASP A 121 13.34 13.39 -9.28
CA ASP A 121 12.43 13.11 -10.39
C ASP A 121 13.00 11.98 -11.27
N PRO A 122 12.41 10.77 -11.24
CA PRO A 122 12.87 9.63 -12.05
C PRO A 122 12.89 9.88 -13.56
N ARG A 123 12.21 10.92 -14.04
CA ARG A 123 12.19 11.33 -15.46
C ARG A 123 13.48 11.99 -15.90
N ASP A 124 14.24 12.55 -14.95
CA ASP A 124 15.50 13.26 -15.21
C ASP A 124 16.73 12.37 -14.94
N TRP A 125 16.52 11.14 -14.47
CA TRP A 125 17.58 10.19 -14.12
C TRP A 125 18.34 9.70 -15.35
N SER A 126 19.66 9.64 -15.23
CA SER A 126 20.49 8.95 -16.21
C SER A 126 20.26 7.43 -16.13
N GLY A 127 20.68 6.69 -17.16
CA GLY A 127 20.65 5.23 -17.14
C GLY A 127 21.50 4.64 -15.99
N THR A 128 22.56 5.33 -15.59
CA THR A 128 23.39 4.92 -14.45
C THR A 128 22.65 5.09 -13.12
N ASP A 129 21.90 6.18 -12.96
CA ASP A 129 21.08 6.42 -11.75
C ASP A 129 20.01 5.34 -11.60
N TRP A 130 19.31 5.04 -12.70
CA TRP A 130 18.33 3.94 -12.74
C TRP A 130 18.94 2.59 -12.34
N VAL A 131 20.14 2.27 -12.82
CA VAL A 131 20.81 1.00 -12.50
C VAL A 131 21.29 0.97 -11.05
N SER A 132 21.90 2.06 -10.57
CA SER A 132 22.38 2.18 -9.20
C SER A 132 21.26 2.17 -8.17
N ASP A 133 20.04 2.53 -8.56
CA ASP A 133 18.86 2.40 -7.72
C ASP A 133 18.16 1.02 -7.86
N ALA A 134 17.93 0.54 -9.08
CA ALA A 134 17.21 -0.71 -9.30
C ALA A 134 17.95 -1.94 -8.78
N LEU A 135 19.29 -1.99 -8.88
CA LEU A 135 20.07 -3.16 -8.48
C LEU A 135 19.98 -3.47 -6.97
N PRO A 136 20.22 -2.52 -6.04
CA PRO A 136 19.97 -2.73 -4.61
C PRO A 136 18.53 -3.15 -4.31
N HIS A 137 17.53 -2.58 -4.99
CA HIS A 137 16.12 -2.92 -4.78
C HIS A 137 15.76 -4.33 -5.28
N LEU A 138 16.34 -4.78 -6.39
CA LEU A 138 16.18 -6.16 -6.87
C LEU A 138 16.83 -7.16 -5.90
N ALA A 139 18.01 -6.85 -5.35
CA ALA A 139 18.67 -7.67 -4.36
C ALA A 139 17.87 -7.73 -3.05
N TYR A 140 17.34 -6.59 -2.60
CA TYR A 140 16.37 -6.51 -1.50
C TYR A 140 15.18 -7.44 -1.76
N GLY A 141 14.54 -7.32 -2.93
CA GLY A 141 13.36 -8.11 -3.29
C GLY A 141 13.62 -9.60 -3.29
N ALA A 142 14.78 -10.03 -3.81
CA ALA A 142 15.22 -11.42 -3.78
C ALA A 142 15.37 -11.95 -2.34
N ALA A 143 16.02 -11.18 -1.47
CA ALA A 143 16.21 -11.56 -0.07
C ALA A 143 14.89 -11.65 0.70
N VAL A 144 14.01 -10.64 0.56
CA VAL A 144 12.67 -10.67 1.18
C VAL A 144 11.87 -11.87 0.69
N HIS A 145 11.85 -12.11 -0.63
CA HIS A 145 11.12 -13.23 -1.20
C HIS A 145 11.63 -14.58 -0.67
N ALA A 146 12.95 -14.77 -0.66
CA ALA A 146 13.58 -15.99 -0.15
C ALA A 146 13.23 -16.24 1.32
N VAL A 147 13.25 -15.22 2.18
CA VAL A 147 12.89 -15.36 3.60
C VAL A 147 11.41 -15.68 3.78
N VAL A 148 10.52 -15.03 3.02
CA VAL A 148 9.07 -15.32 3.07
C VAL A 148 8.77 -16.74 2.62
N GLU A 149 9.51 -17.26 1.64
CA GLU A 149 9.38 -18.64 1.16
C GLU A 149 9.96 -19.66 2.14
N ALA A 150 11.13 -19.37 2.71
CA ALA A 150 11.84 -20.27 3.62
C ALA A 150 11.20 -20.38 5.01
N ILE A 151 10.55 -19.32 5.51
CA ILE A 151 9.92 -19.31 6.83
C ILE A 151 8.42 -19.61 6.69
N PRO A 152 7.94 -20.81 7.08
CA PRO A 152 6.54 -21.15 7.01
C PRO A 152 5.71 -20.38 8.05
N SER A 153 4.50 -20.00 7.68
CA SER A 153 3.51 -19.44 8.61
C SER A 153 2.29 -20.37 8.73
N PRO A 154 1.67 -20.52 9.93
CA PRO A 154 0.44 -21.31 10.11
C PRO A 154 -0.71 -20.86 9.20
N SER A 155 -0.66 -19.60 8.76
CA SER A 155 -1.66 -18.95 7.93
C SER A 155 -1.52 -19.28 6.44
N ASP A 156 -0.44 -19.95 6.02
CA ASP A 156 -0.14 -20.27 4.61
C ASP A 156 -0.94 -21.48 4.08
N LYS A 157 -2.23 -21.54 4.42
CA LYS A 157 -3.13 -22.57 3.93
C LYS A 157 -3.40 -22.39 2.43
N PRO A 158 -3.56 -23.48 1.65
CA PRO A 158 -4.03 -23.37 0.28
C PRO A 158 -5.34 -22.59 0.21
N LYS A 159 -5.43 -21.66 -0.74
CA LYS A 159 -6.61 -20.81 -0.95
C LYS A 159 -7.34 -21.24 -2.21
N LEU A 160 -8.67 -21.08 -2.20
CA LEU A 160 -9.49 -21.31 -3.39
C LEU A 160 -9.14 -20.31 -4.49
N LYS A 161 -9.40 -20.68 -5.76
CA LYS A 161 -9.30 -19.70 -6.86
C LYS A 161 -10.36 -18.61 -6.66
N ALA A 162 -9.99 -17.36 -6.96
CA ALA A 162 -10.93 -16.25 -6.94
C ALA A 162 -12.04 -16.45 -7.97
N SER A 163 -13.30 -16.26 -7.57
CA SER A 163 -14.43 -16.30 -8.50
C SER A 163 -14.54 -14.98 -9.27
N ALA A 164 -15.15 -15.01 -10.46
CA ALA A 164 -15.42 -13.81 -11.25
C ALA A 164 -16.23 -12.77 -10.44
N GLY A 165 -17.19 -13.22 -9.63
CA GLY A 165 -17.97 -12.36 -8.74
C GLY A 165 -17.11 -11.67 -7.67
N LEU A 166 -16.15 -12.38 -7.06
CA LEU A 166 -15.21 -11.77 -6.09
C LEU A 166 -14.30 -10.75 -6.77
N THR A 167 -13.80 -11.06 -7.96
CA THR A 167 -12.97 -10.15 -8.76
C THR A 167 -13.74 -8.87 -9.11
N LEU A 168 -14.97 -9.00 -9.62
CA LEU A 168 -15.82 -7.86 -9.95
C LEU A 168 -16.12 -7.01 -8.71
N ARG A 169 -16.49 -7.63 -7.59
CA ARG A 169 -16.71 -6.93 -6.31
C ARG A 169 -15.46 -6.18 -5.86
N SER A 170 -14.28 -6.77 -6.02
CA SER A 170 -13.01 -6.12 -5.68
C SER A 170 -12.71 -4.93 -6.59
N ALA A 171 -13.01 -5.03 -7.89
CA ALA A 171 -12.94 -3.89 -8.80
C ALA A 171 -13.91 -2.76 -8.41
N LEU A 172 -15.17 -3.08 -8.10
CA LEU A 172 -16.17 -2.09 -7.66
C LEU A 172 -15.77 -1.42 -6.34
N LEU A 173 -15.26 -2.20 -5.38
CA LEU A 173 -14.69 -1.66 -4.15
C LEU A 173 -13.49 -0.77 -4.45
N GLY A 174 -12.65 -1.17 -5.40
CA GLY A 174 -11.57 -0.36 -5.95
C GLY A 174 -12.08 0.99 -6.43
N VAL A 175 -13.07 1.02 -7.34
CA VAL A 175 -13.65 2.27 -7.86
C VAL A 175 -14.17 3.16 -6.72
N ALA A 176 -14.91 2.58 -5.77
CA ALA A 176 -15.37 3.30 -4.59
C ALA A 176 -14.19 3.87 -3.77
N THR A 177 -13.12 3.11 -3.61
CA THR A 177 -11.89 3.53 -2.91
C THR A 177 -11.16 4.65 -3.66
N GLY A 178 -11.17 4.59 -4.99
CA GLY A 178 -10.64 5.64 -5.86
C GLY A 178 -11.37 6.96 -5.69
N CYS A 179 -12.69 6.92 -5.50
CA CYS A 179 -13.47 8.11 -5.13
C CYS A 179 -13.21 8.53 -3.68
N ARG A 180 -13.21 7.58 -2.74
CA ARG A 180 -12.99 7.83 -1.29
C ARG A 180 -12.12 6.76 -0.63
N SER A 181 -10.93 7.14 -0.20
CA SER A 181 -9.86 6.20 0.19
C SER A 181 -10.21 5.34 1.42
N SER A 182 -10.97 5.86 2.37
CA SER A 182 -11.40 5.14 3.58
C SER A 182 -12.30 3.94 3.26
N LEU A 183 -13.01 3.93 2.13
CA LEU A 183 -13.97 2.88 1.80
C LEU A 183 -13.31 1.52 1.56
N GLY A 184 -12.07 1.48 1.05
CA GLY A 184 -11.34 0.25 0.79
C GLY A 184 -11.23 -0.64 2.02
N LEU A 185 -10.89 -0.06 3.17
CA LEU A 185 -10.80 -0.79 4.45
C LEU A 185 -12.11 -0.77 5.25
N SER A 186 -12.81 0.36 5.24
CA SER A 186 -13.96 0.58 6.14
C SER A 186 -15.20 -0.16 5.67
N ALA A 187 -15.49 -0.19 4.37
CA ALA A 187 -16.70 -0.84 3.87
C ALA A 187 -16.68 -2.36 4.11
N PRO A 188 -15.57 -3.10 3.85
CA PRO A 188 -15.46 -4.47 4.31
C PRO A 188 -15.64 -4.54 5.84
N ALA A 189 -14.90 -3.76 6.63
CA ALA A 189 -14.96 -3.86 8.09
C ALA A 189 -16.39 -3.73 8.65
N LEU A 190 -17.20 -2.80 8.11
CA LEU A 190 -18.59 -2.57 8.51
C LEU A 190 -19.53 -3.70 8.14
N THR A 191 -19.39 -4.22 6.92
CA THR A 191 -20.26 -5.28 6.39
C THR A 191 -19.89 -6.68 6.85
N ASN A 192 -18.79 -6.85 7.59
CA ASN A 192 -18.42 -8.14 8.14
C ASN A 192 -19.31 -8.49 9.35
N PRO A 193 -20.13 -9.55 9.30
CA PRO A 193 -20.93 -9.97 10.44
C PRO A 193 -20.06 -10.33 11.66
N ALA A 194 -18.85 -10.85 11.42
CA ALA A 194 -17.92 -11.25 12.47
C ALA A 194 -17.06 -10.10 13.02
N ALA A 195 -17.19 -8.87 12.50
CA ALA A 195 -16.45 -7.73 13.05
C ALA A 195 -17.10 -7.24 14.36
N GLY A 196 -16.29 -7.13 15.42
CA GLY A 196 -16.72 -6.57 16.69
C GLY A 196 -17.04 -5.07 16.62
N ALA A 197 -17.76 -4.56 17.62
CA ALA A 197 -18.25 -3.18 17.67
C ALA A 197 -17.12 -2.14 17.52
N VAL A 198 -15.98 -2.34 18.19
CA VAL A 198 -14.83 -1.42 18.12
C VAL A 198 -14.33 -1.24 16.68
N ARG A 199 -14.20 -2.35 15.93
CA ARG A 199 -13.76 -2.29 14.53
C ARG A 199 -14.77 -1.56 13.63
N LYS A 200 -16.06 -1.72 13.90
CA LYS A 200 -17.12 -1.04 13.17
C LYS A 200 -17.15 0.45 13.49
N VAL A 201 -17.05 0.82 14.77
CA VAL A 201 -16.94 2.22 15.21
C VAL A 201 -15.71 2.89 14.60
N GLY A 202 -14.54 2.23 14.63
CA GLY A 202 -13.32 2.74 13.99
C GLY A 202 -13.46 2.93 12.48
N ALA A 203 -14.14 2.01 11.79
CA ALA A 203 -14.42 2.13 10.35
C ALA A 203 -15.39 3.29 10.04
N LEU A 204 -16.43 3.50 10.86
CA LEU A 204 -17.31 4.67 10.73
C LEU A 204 -16.54 5.97 10.98
N ALA A 205 -15.69 5.99 12.02
CA ALA A 205 -14.86 7.14 12.33
C ALA A 205 -13.88 7.48 11.20
N ALA A 206 -13.27 6.48 10.55
CA ALA A 206 -12.38 6.70 9.41
C ALA A 206 -13.10 7.34 8.22
N ILE A 207 -14.33 6.90 7.91
CA ILE A 207 -15.16 7.52 6.86
C ILE A 207 -15.51 8.96 7.23
N GLY A 208 -15.93 9.19 8.48
CA GLY A 208 -16.26 10.53 8.98
C GLY A 208 -15.06 11.48 8.99
N ALA A 209 -13.88 10.97 9.36
CA ALA A 209 -12.64 11.72 9.38
C ALA A 209 -12.22 12.14 7.97
N GLU A 210 -12.35 11.28 6.96
CA GLU A 210 -12.06 11.66 5.57
C GLU A 210 -13.09 12.68 5.04
N LEU A 211 -14.39 12.48 5.33
CA LEU A 211 -15.47 13.42 4.99
C LEU A 211 -15.26 14.83 5.56
N TYR A 212 -14.71 14.91 6.76
CA TYR A 212 -14.34 16.17 7.41
C TYR A 212 -13.01 16.72 6.86
N GLY A 213 -12.03 15.83 6.73
CA GLY A 213 -10.68 16.13 6.25
C GLY A 213 -10.69 16.75 4.87
N ASP A 214 -11.48 16.20 3.94
CA ASP A 214 -11.65 16.67 2.55
C ASP A 214 -12.10 18.15 2.45
N LYS A 215 -12.60 18.75 3.53
CA LYS A 215 -13.03 20.15 3.58
C LYS A 215 -11.95 21.10 4.10
N GLN A 216 -10.80 20.58 4.55
CA GLN A 216 -9.71 21.39 5.08
C GLN A 216 -8.82 21.95 3.96
N PRO A 217 -8.24 23.15 4.13
CA PRO A 217 -7.21 23.64 3.24
C PRO A 217 -5.99 22.70 3.24
N GLY A 218 -5.44 22.40 2.05
CA GLY A 218 -4.19 21.61 1.92
C GLY A 218 -4.38 20.10 1.81
N VAL A 219 -5.61 19.59 1.65
CA VAL A 219 -5.84 18.18 1.33
C VAL A 219 -5.25 17.86 -0.04
N PRO A 220 -4.37 16.84 -0.15
CA PRO A 220 -3.78 16.49 -1.43
C PRO A 220 -4.84 16.05 -2.45
N GLU A 221 -4.62 16.39 -3.71
CA GLU A 221 -5.49 15.91 -4.77
C GLU A 221 -5.47 14.37 -4.85
N ARG A 222 -6.62 13.77 -5.15
CA ARG A 222 -6.78 12.31 -5.24
C ARG A 222 -5.82 11.62 -6.23
N THR A 223 -5.37 12.34 -7.26
CA THR A 223 -4.42 11.88 -8.28
C THR A 223 -2.99 12.39 -8.06
N SER A 224 -2.75 13.14 -6.99
CA SER A 224 -1.40 13.62 -6.65
C SER A 224 -0.50 12.46 -6.21
N ALA A 225 0.81 12.71 -6.24
CA ALA A 225 1.83 11.75 -5.81
C ALA A 225 1.66 11.34 -4.33
N SER A 226 1.10 12.19 -3.48
CA SER A 226 0.76 11.86 -2.08
C SER A 226 -0.62 11.23 -1.90
N GLY A 227 -1.59 11.52 -2.78
CA GLY A 227 -2.98 11.07 -2.64
C GLY A 227 -3.26 9.69 -3.24
N LEU A 228 -2.73 9.41 -4.43
CA LEU A 228 -3.01 8.19 -5.17
C LEU A 228 -2.47 6.92 -4.46
N PRO A 229 -1.24 6.90 -3.89
CA PRO A 229 -0.73 5.70 -3.23
C PRO A 229 -1.59 5.23 -2.06
N VAL A 230 -2.14 6.16 -1.27
CA VAL A 230 -3.04 5.86 -0.14
C VAL A 230 -4.30 5.13 -0.64
N ARG A 231 -4.87 5.58 -1.75
CA ARG A 231 -6.05 4.95 -2.38
C ARG A 231 -5.74 3.56 -2.90
N LEU A 232 -4.61 3.39 -3.58
CA LEU A 232 -4.17 2.08 -4.08
C LEU A 232 -3.90 1.09 -2.94
N ALA A 233 -3.21 1.52 -1.89
CA ALA A 233 -2.95 0.69 -0.71
C ALA A 233 -4.25 0.28 0.00
N SER A 234 -5.17 1.22 0.20
CA SER A 234 -6.49 0.93 0.78
C SER A 234 -7.30 -0.04 -0.08
N ALA A 235 -7.26 0.10 -1.41
CA ALA A 235 -7.98 -0.78 -2.33
C ALA A 235 -7.41 -2.21 -2.32
N ALA A 236 -6.08 -2.36 -2.33
CA ALA A 236 -5.42 -3.65 -2.20
C ALA A 236 -5.77 -4.34 -0.87
N ALA A 237 -5.75 -3.58 0.24
CA ALA A 237 -6.11 -4.10 1.55
C ALA A 237 -7.60 -4.50 1.62
N GLY A 238 -8.49 -3.71 1.02
CA GLY A 238 -9.91 -4.03 0.88
C GLY A 238 -10.19 -5.31 0.09
N ALA A 239 -9.54 -5.45 -1.07
CA ALA A 239 -9.61 -6.67 -1.88
C ALA A 239 -9.06 -7.90 -1.15
N GLY A 240 -7.97 -7.72 -0.39
CA GLY A 240 -7.43 -8.75 0.51
C GLY A 240 -8.45 -9.15 1.60
N ALA A 241 -9.14 -8.17 2.19
CA ALA A 241 -10.17 -8.44 3.20
C ALA A 241 -11.41 -9.15 2.62
N LEU A 242 -11.80 -8.86 1.38
CA LEU A 242 -12.86 -9.60 0.68
C LEU A 242 -12.42 -11.03 0.34
N SER A 243 -11.20 -11.19 -0.14
CA SER A 243 -10.64 -12.52 -0.48
C SER A 243 -10.51 -13.40 0.75
N ALA A 244 -10.11 -12.82 1.89
CA ALA A 244 -10.05 -13.52 3.16
C ALA A 244 -11.42 -14.05 3.63
N ARG A 245 -12.51 -13.29 3.43
CA ARG A 245 -13.88 -13.76 3.74
C ARG A 245 -14.31 -14.94 2.88
N ALA A 246 -13.88 -14.94 1.62
CA ALA A 246 -14.18 -15.97 0.65
C ALA A 246 -13.22 -17.18 0.73
N ASP A 247 -12.23 -17.14 1.63
CA ASP A 247 -11.10 -18.08 1.68
C ASP A 247 -10.43 -18.30 0.30
N ALA A 248 -10.35 -17.22 -0.47
CA ALA A 248 -9.87 -17.22 -1.85
C ALA A 248 -8.51 -16.53 -1.98
N ASN A 249 -7.79 -16.88 -3.03
CA ASN A 249 -6.52 -16.28 -3.42
C ASN A 249 -6.74 -14.81 -3.81
N ALA A 250 -6.00 -13.90 -3.17
CA ALA A 250 -6.20 -12.47 -3.35
C ALA A 250 -5.51 -11.86 -4.58
N ALA A 251 -4.69 -12.60 -5.34
CA ALA A 251 -3.87 -12.03 -6.42
C ALA A 251 -4.71 -11.28 -7.49
N VAL A 252 -5.67 -11.96 -8.11
CA VAL A 252 -6.55 -11.36 -9.14
C VAL A 252 -7.49 -10.31 -8.53
N PRO A 253 -8.16 -10.56 -7.38
CA PRO A 253 -8.93 -9.53 -6.69
C PRO A 253 -8.16 -8.25 -6.35
N MET A 254 -6.91 -8.36 -5.90
CA MET A 254 -6.06 -7.20 -5.58
C MET A 254 -5.75 -6.38 -6.84
N LEU A 255 -5.36 -7.04 -7.94
CA LEU A 255 -5.12 -6.35 -9.22
C LEU A 255 -6.39 -5.64 -9.71
N ALA A 256 -7.54 -6.32 -9.63
CA ALA A 256 -8.82 -5.73 -10.00
C ALA A 256 -9.20 -4.54 -9.11
N GLY A 257 -8.95 -4.63 -7.80
CA GLY A 257 -9.16 -3.53 -6.85
C GLY A 257 -8.23 -2.34 -7.11
N LEU A 258 -6.96 -2.57 -7.41
CA LEU A 258 -6.01 -1.53 -7.80
C LEU A 258 -6.44 -0.83 -9.10
N ALA A 259 -6.82 -1.60 -10.13
CA ALA A 259 -7.34 -1.06 -11.38
C ALA A 259 -8.64 -0.27 -11.18
N GLY A 260 -9.52 -0.76 -10.30
CA GLY A 260 -10.72 -0.04 -9.89
C GLY A 260 -10.38 1.28 -9.19
N ALA A 261 -9.44 1.29 -8.26
CA ALA A 261 -9.04 2.50 -7.53
C ALA A 261 -8.39 3.55 -8.41
N ALA A 262 -7.57 3.11 -9.38
CA ALA A 262 -7.15 3.94 -10.48
C ALA A 262 -8.35 4.56 -11.20
N ALA A 263 -9.24 3.74 -11.77
CA ALA A 263 -10.40 4.18 -12.53
C ALA A 263 -11.30 5.14 -11.73
N GLY A 264 -11.54 4.89 -10.43
CA GLY A 264 -12.32 5.76 -9.56
C GLY A 264 -11.63 7.09 -9.26
N SER A 265 -10.30 7.10 -9.11
CA SER A 265 -9.53 8.32 -8.84
C SER A 265 -9.60 9.28 -10.03
N TRP A 266 -9.31 8.80 -11.25
CA TRP A 266 -9.39 9.63 -12.45
C TRP A 266 -10.83 9.88 -12.91
N GLY A 267 -11.71 8.87 -12.82
CA GLY A 267 -13.12 8.99 -13.19
C GLY A 267 -13.86 10.00 -12.32
N GLY A 268 -13.65 9.97 -11.01
CA GLY A 268 -14.22 10.94 -10.09
C GLY A 268 -13.69 12.37 -10.34
N LEU A 269 -12.40 12.52 -10.65
CA LEU A 269 -11.84 13.81 -11.08
C LEU A 269 -12.53 14.34 -12.35
N GLY A 270 -12.69 13.47 -13.36
CA GLY A 270 -13.40 13.80 -14.59
C GLY A 270 -14.85 14.20 -14.34
N PHE A 271 -15.55 13.44 -13.50
CA PHE A 271 -16.93 13.75 -13.10
C PHE A 271 -17.03 15.11 -12.40
N ARG A 272 -16.15 15.41 -11.44
CA ARG A 272 -16.13 16.70 -10.72
C ARG A 272 -15.92 17.87 -11.67
N ARG A 273 -14.99 17.75 -12.62
CA ARG A 273 -14.75 18.76 -13.66
C ARG A 273 -15.96 18.96 -14.58
N TRP A 274 -16.62 17.88 -14.96
CA TRP A 274 -17.81 17.95 -15.82
C TRP A 274 -19.04 18.51 -15.10
N ALA A 275 -19.25 18.10 -13.84
CA ALA A 275 -20.41 18.45 -13.04
C ALA A 275 -20.34 19.87 -12.45
N GLY A 276 -19.14 20.35 -12.09
CA GLY A 276 -18.96 21.72 -11.57
C GLY A 276 -19.40 22.82 -12.55
N ASN A 277 -19.45 22.51 -13.84
CA ASN A 277 -19.98 23.41 -14.87
C ASN A 277 -21.52 23.37 -15.02
N ARG A 278 -22.21 22.50 -14.28
CA ARG A 278 -23.66 22.22 -14.44
C ARG A 278 -24.44 22.34 -13.15
N VAL A 279 -23.83 21.97 -12.03
CA VAL A 279 -24.45 21.97 -10.71
C VAL A 279 -23.48 22.56 -9.69
N PRO A 280 -23.98 23.16 -8.59
CA PRO A 280 -23.14 23.57 -7.48
C PRO A 280 -22.22 22.45 -6.98
N ASP A 281 -20.99 22.81 -6.59
CA ASP A 281 -19.95 21.86 -6.19
C ASP A 281 -20.37 20.90 -5.08
N TRP A 282 -21.19 21.35 -4.14
CA TRP A 282 -21.68 20.50 -3.06
C TRP A 282 -22.64 19.40 -3.56
N GLN A 283 -23.45 19.69 -4.59
CA GLN A 283 -24.36 18.70 -5.20
C GLN A 283 -23.58 17.64 -5.96
N ALA A 284 -22.60 18.04 -6.77
CA ALA A 284 -21.68 17.11 -7.42
C ALA A 284 -20.96 16.23 -6.37
N GLY A 285 -20.63 16.78 -5.20
CA GLY A 285 -19.92 16.06 -4.15
C GLY A 285 -20.79 14.99 -3.51
N LEU A 286 -22.03 15.35 -3.17
CA LEU A 286 -23.01 14.41 -2.63
C LEU A 286 -23.34 13.28 -3.62
N LEU A 287 -23.43 13.58 -4.93
CA LEU A 287 -23.66 12.56 -5.96
C LEU A 287 -22.49 11.58 -6.06
N GLU A 288 -21.25 12.09 -6.11
CA GLU A 288 -20.05 11.26 -6.11
C GLU A 288 -19.98 10.36 -4.87
N ASP A 289 -20.24 10.92 -3.68
CA ASP A 289 -20.25 10.19 -2.42
C ASP A 289 -21.33 9.11 -2.38
N GLY A 290 -22.53 9.44 -2.85
CA GLY A 290 -23.63 8.49 -2.97
C GLY A 290 -23.29 7.29 -3.86
N VAL A 291 -22.68 7.55 -5.02
CA VAL A 291 -22.19 6.51 -5.93
C VAL A 291 -21.08 5.69 -5.27
N ALA A 292 -20.09 6.32 -4.64
CA ALA A 292 -18.99 5.62 -3.98
C ALA A 292 -19.49 4.71 -2.84
N LEU A 293 -20.38 5.21 -1.99
CA LEU A 293 -20.99 4.43 -0.91
C LEU A 293 -21.83 3.26 -1.45
N THR A 294 -22.61 3.48 -2.50
CA THR A 294 -23.43 2.43 -3.12
C THR A 294 -22.55 1.33 -3.72
N LEU A 295 -21.51 1.70 -4.47
CA LEU A 295 -20.54 0.75 -5.03
C LEU A 295 -19.85 -0.05 -3.92
N ALA A 296 -19.41 0.62 -2.85
CA ALA A 296 -18.78 -0.04 -1.72
C ALA A 296 -19.73 -1.03 -1.01
N LEU A 297 -21.01 -0.66 -0.83
CA LEU A 297 -22.01 -1.56 -0.24
C LEU A 297 -22.29 -2.77 -1.15
N VAL A 298 -22.54 -2.55 -2.44
CA VAL A 298 -22.75 -3.64 -3.41
C VAL A 298 -21.55 -4.58 -3.45
N ALA A 299 -20.33 -4.02 -3.37
CA ALA A 299 -19.11 -4.81 -3.36
C ALA A 299 -18.90 -5.61 -2.06
N THR A 300 -19.42 -5.16 -0.92
CA THR A 300 -19.00 -5.71 0.40
C THR A 300 -20.11 -6.44 1.15
N LEU A 301 -21.38 -6.22 0.82
CA LEU A 301 -22.49 -6.92 1.44
C LEU A 301 -22.38 -8.45 1.28
N PRO A 302 -22.72 -9.24 2.31
CA PRO A 302 -22.75 -10.69 2.20
C PRO A 302 -23.78 -11.12 1.14
N GLY A 303 -23.45 -12.13 0.33
CA GLY A 303 -24.45 -12.76 -0.53
C GLY A 303 -25.53 -13.44 0.32
N ARG A 304 -26.75 -13.60 -0.21
CA ARG A 304 -27.89 -14.24 0.48
C ARG A 304 -27.71 -15.73 0.81
N ARG A 305 -26.59 -16.36 0.44
CA ARG A 305 -26.34 -17.78 0.70
C ARG A 305 -25.33 -17.94 1.84
N PRO A 306 -25.70 -18.57 2.97
CA PRO A 306 -24.74 -18.93 3.99
C PRO A 306 -23.68 -19.87 3.40
N ALA A 307 -22.42 -19.64 3.75
CA ALA A 307 -21.33 -20.54 3.36
C ALA A 307 -21.62 -21.94 3.94
N PRO A 308 -21.41 -23.04 3.18
CA PRO A 308 -21.51 -24.38 3.75
C PRO A 308 -20.50 -24.50 4.87
N ARG A 309 -20.99 -24.73 6.10
CA ARG A 309 -20.13 -25.09 7.23
C ARG A 309 -19.36 -26.35 6.83
N ARG A 310 -18.02 -26.25 6.76
CA ARG A 310 -17.19 -27.46 6.76
C ARG A 310 -17.45 -28.16 8.09
N VAL A 311 -18.20 -29.26 8.05
CA VAL A 311 -18.28 -30.20 9.16
C VAL A 311 -16.91 -30.85 9.22
N THR A 312 -16.10 -30.46 10.20
CA THR A 312 -14.89 -31.19 10.55
C THR A 312 -15.36 -32.48 11.20
N LEU A 313 -15.39 -33.57 10.43
CA LEU A 313 -15.51 -34.90 11.01
C LEU A 313 -14.21 -35.17 11.76
N THR A 314 -14.23 -34.96 13.07
CA THR A 314 -13.24 -35.56 13.97
C THR A 314 -13.48 -37.06 13.91
N ALA A 315 -12.60 -37.79 13.23
CA ALA A 315 -12.52 -39.24 13.37
C ALA A 315 -12.13 -39.51 14.84
N VAL A 316 -12.99 -40.27 15.53
CA VAL A 316 -12.73 -40.87 16.84
C VAL A 316 -11.92 -42.14 16.64
#